data_AF-A0A1W6IYL3-F1
#
_entry.id   AF-A0A1W6IYL3-F1
#
_cell.length_a   1.000
_cell.length_b   1.000
_cell.length_c   1.000
_cell.angle_alpha   90.00
_cell.angle_beta   90.00
_cell.angle_gamma   90.00
#
_symmetry.space_group_name_H-M   'P 1'
#
loop_
_entity.id
_entity.type
_entity.pdbx_description
1 polymer ?
#
loop_
_entity_poly.entity_id
_entity_poly.type
_entity_poly.pdbx_seq_one_letter_code
_entity_poly.pdbx_strand_id
1 'polypeptide(L)'
;SEGSCQIGGNIACNAGGLNVLRYGTMRDLVIGLEVVLPDGELVEHLTPLHKNTTGYDLRHLFIGSEGTLGIITGATLKLFALNKSKATAWVGLADIASAIHLLSLIQARFAERLISYELISDFALNLSSEFSCLTAPTQAPWHVLIELADSLPHQDLADILAEFLYEHGFENAVLARSEAERIDLWTLRENISASQRKLGASIKHDIALPIKHVAEFVEYCAEALKTAYPDIQIVVFGHLG
;
A
#
# COMPACT_ATOMS: atom_id res chain seq x y z
N SER A 1 -9.79 4.55 6.04
CA SER A 1 -10.04 4.31 7.49
C SER A 1 -9.04 5.04 8.37
N GLU A 2 -8.05 5.74 7.79
CA GLU A 2 -7.12 6.58 8.54
C GLU A 2 -7.88 7.61 9.41
N GLY A 3 -7.44 7.75 10.65
CA GLY A 3 -8.05 8.65 11.63
C GLY A 3 -9.26 8.10 12.40
N SER A 4 -9.81 6.93 12.02
CA SER A 4 -10.95 6.32 12.74
C SER A 4 -10.79 4.84 13.09
N CYS A 5 -9.83 4.12 12.47
CA CYS A 5 -9.57 2.72 12.80
C CYS A 5 -8.98 2.57 14.22
N GLN A 6 -9.32 1.46 14.88
CA GLN A 6 -8.74 1.06 16.16
C GLN A 6 -7.79 -0.12 15.97
N ILE A 7 -6.78 -0.25 16.85
CA ILE A 7 -5.80 -1.34 16.79
C ILE A 7 -6.48 -2.72 16.85
N GLY A 8 -7.48 -2.91 17.73
CA GLY A 8 -8.24 -4.17 17.79
C GLY A 8 -8.91 -4.53 16.46
N GLY A 9 -9.49 -3.55 15.76
CA GLY A 9 -10.08 -3.74 14.44
C GLY A 9 -9.05 -4.07 13.37
N ASN A 10 -7.91 -3.36 13.35
CA ASN A 10 -6.81 -3.65 12.42
C ASN A 10 -6.30 -5.09 12.60
N ILE A 11 -6.18 -5.56 13.85
CA ILE A 11 -5.78 -6.93 14.15
C ILE A 11 -6.87 -7.92 13.74
N ALA A 12 -8.13 -7.65 14.10
CA ALA A 12 -9.27 -8.54 13.81
C ALA A 12 -9.50 -8.72 12.30
N CYS A 13 -9.28 -7.69 11.48
CA CYS A 13 -9.38 -7.77 10.02
C CYS A 13 -8.07 -8.17 9.33
N ASN A 14 -6.99 -8.42 10.08
CA ASN A 14 -5.63 -8.58 9.55
C ASN A 14 -5.26 -7.50 8.52
N ALA A 15 -5.45 -6.23 8.89
CA ALA A 15 -5.30 -5.11 7.99
C ALA A 15 -3.91 -5.08 7.32
N GLY A 16 -3.93 -4.76 6.03
CA GLY A 16 -2.75 -4.31 5.29
C GLY A 16 -2.62 -2.79 5.31
N GLY A 17 -2.03 -2.23 4.25
CA GLY A 17 -1.86 -0.79 4.07
C GLY A 17 -0.66 -0.44 3.18
N LEU A 18 -0.42 0.86 3.04
CA LEU A 18 0.57 1.45 2.13
C LEU A 18 2.02 0.99 2.38
N ASN A 19 2.32 0.50 3.59
CA ASN A 19 3.69 0.12 4.00
C ASN A 19 3.85 -1.39 4.27
N VAL A 20 2.89 -2.22 3.85
CA VAL A 20 2.95 -3.69 4.02
C VAL A 20 4.20 -4.26 3.37
N LEU A 21 4.62 -3.70 2.24
CA LEU A 21 5.82 -4.10 1.52
C LEU A 21 7.07 -4.16 2.41
N ARG A 22 7.22 -3.20 3.34
CA ARG A 22 8.36 -3.17 4.27
C ARG A 22 8.09 -3.84 5.61
N TYR A 23 6.91 -3.61 6.19
CA TYR A 23 6.67 -3.99 7.59
C TYR A 23 5.85 -5.25 7.77
N GLY A 24 5.26 -5.78 6.68
CA GLY A 24 4.29 -6.86 6.72
C GLY A 24 2.89 -6.38 7.11
N THR A 25 1.99 -7.34 7.19
CA THR A 25 0.59 -7.17 7.60
C THR A 25 0.49 -7.00 9.12
N MET A 26 -0.70 -6.70 9.63
CA MET A 26 -0.94 -6.72 11.08
C MET A 26 -0.52 -8.05 11.73
N ARG A 27 -0.65 -9.18 11.03
CA ARG A 27 -0.16 -10.49 11.51
C ARG A 27 1.33 -10.51 11.82
N ASP A 28 2.13 -9.81 11.02
CA ASP A 28 3.59 -9.73 11.18
C ASP A 28 4.01 -8.74 12.27
N LEU A 29 3.12 -7.79 12.58
CA LEU A 29 3.37 -6.72 13.56
C LEU A 29 2.95 -7.08 14.97
N VAL A 30 1.93 -7.91 15.15
CA VAL A 30 1.52 -8.37 16.47
C VAL A 30 2.61 -9.30 17.01
N ILE A 31 2.98 -9.15 18.30
CA ILE A 31 3.84 -10.09 19.05
C ILE A 31 3.14 -10.69 20.29
N GLY A 32 2.05 -10.07 20.76
CA GLY A 32 1.24 -10.54 21.87
C GLY A 32 -0.23 -10.11 21.75
N LEU A 33 -1.17 -10.88 22.29
CA LEU A 33 -2.59 -10.53 22.37
C LEU A 33 -3.19 -10.88 23.73
N GLU A 34 -4.23 -10.12 24.09
CA GLU A 34 -5.18 -10.42 25.16
C GLU A 34 -6.57 -10.48 24.52
N VAL A 35 -7.28 -11.59 24.74
CA VAL A 35 -8.57 -11.88 24.12
C VAL A 35 -9.55 -12.44 25.14
N VAL A 36 -10.76 -11.90 25.17
CA VAL A 36 -11.89 -12.45 25.92
C VAL A 36 -12.66 -13.42 25.02
N LEU A 37 -12.76 -14.68 25.43
CA LEU A 37 -13.50 -15.72 24.73
C LEU A 37 -15.03 -15.60 24.94
N PRO A 38 -15.86 -16.29 24.14
CA PRO A 38 -17.32 -16.20 24.26
C PRO A 38 -17.90 -16.63 25.62
N ASP A 39 -17.21 -17.48 26.37
CA ASP A 39 -17.58 -17.90 27.72
C ASP A 39 -17.06 -16.95 28.82
N GLY A 40 -16.34 -15.88 28.43
CA GLY A 40 -15.76 -14.90 29.33
C GLY A 40 -14.36 -15.24 29.81
N GLU A 41 -13.77 -16.38 29.41
CA GLU A 41 -12.37 -16.69 29.74
C GLU A 41 -11.41 -15.68 29.09
N LEU A 42 -10.41 -15.24 29.85
CA LEU A 42 -9.36 -14.35 29.36
C LEU A 42 -8.15 -15.19 28.93
N VAL A 43 -7.82 -15.13 27.64
CA VAL A 43 -6.59 -15.70 27.09
C VAL A 43 -5.59 -14.57 26.90
N GLU A 44 -4.50 -14.59 27.67
CA GLU A 44 -3.50 -13.53 27.66
C GLU A 44 -2.10 -14.06 27.33
N HIS A 45 -1.47 -13.45 26.32
CA HIS A 45 -0.05 -13.57 26.06
C HIS A 45 0.51 -12.23 25.56
N LEU A 46 0.72 -11.29 26.48
CA LEU A 46 1.23 -9.94 26.17
C LEU A 46 2.76 -9.82 26.30
N THR A 47 3.47 -10.87 26.70
CA THR A 47 4.91 -10.81 26.95
C THR A 47 5.67 -10.39 25.67
N PRO A 48 6.51 -9.35 25.71
CA PRO A 48 7.18 -8.81 24.51
C PRO A 48 8.40 -9.65 24.11
N LEU A 49 8.19 -10.93 23.80
CA LEU A 49 9.25 -11.83 23.37
C LEU A 49 9.36 -11.86 21.85
N HIS A 50 10.50 -11.44 21.32
CA HIS A 50 10.79 -11.57 19.88
C HIS A 50 10.93 -13.02 19.41
N LYS A 51 11.31 -13.92 20.32
CA LYS A 51 11.38 -15.35 20.06
C LYS A 51 10.67 -16.09 21.20
N ASN A 52 9.56 -16.72 20.86
CA ASN A 52 8.86 -17.63 21.74
C ASN A 52 8.50 -18.89 20.95
N THR A 53 8.99 -20.05 21.38
CA THR A 53 8.76 -21.34 20.71
C THR A 53 8.11 -22.36 21.65
N THR A 54 7.40 -21.88 22.67
CA THR A 54 6.71 -22.76 23.64
C THR A 54 5.25 -22.96 23.23
N GLY A 55 4.94 -24.13 22.66
CA GLY A 55 3.57 -24.50 22.30
C GLY A 55 3.09 -23.86 20.99
N TYR A 56 1.76 -23.78 20.83
CA TYR A 56 1.12 -23.20 19.65
C TYR A 56 1.09 -21.68 19.74
N ASP A 57 1.32 -20.99 18.61
CA ASP A 57 1.08 -19.54 18.52
C ASP A 57 -0.42 -19.26 18.26
N LEU A 58 -1.22 -19.35 19.32
CA LEU A 58 -2.69 -19.17 19.27
C LEU A 58 -3.11 -17.79 18.78
N ARG A 59 -2.21 -16.82 18.87
CA ARG A 59 -2.40 -15.44 18.44
C ARG A 59 -2.81 -15.36 16.97
N HIS A 60 -2.24 -16.22 16.13
CA HIS A 60 -2.56 -16.28 14.71
C HIS A 60 -4.00 -16.74 14.42
N LEU A 61 -4.68 -17.40 15.35
CA LEU A 61 -6.11 -17.73 15.20
C LEU A 61 -6.99 -16.49 15.32
N PHE A 62 -6.65 -15.56 16.22
CA PHE A 62 -7.45 -14.36 16.48
C PHE A 62 -7.19 -13.24 15.46
N ILE A 63 -5.98 -13.14 14.93
CA ILE A 63 -5.64 -12.17 13.87
C ILE A 63 -6.37 -12.56 12.59
N GLY A 64 -7.20 -11.67 12.04
CA GLY A 64 -8.04 -11.99 10.87
C GLY A 64 -9.33 -12.75 11.20
N SER A 65 -9.67 -12.95 12.48
CA SER A 65 -10.91 -13.65 12.88
C SER A 65 -12.18 -12.80 12.76
N GLU A 66 -12.04 -11.49 12.52
CA GLU A 66 -13.14 -10.53 12.45
C GLU A 66 -14.02 -10.54 13.73
N GLY A 67 -13.44 -10.90 14.87
CA GLY A 67 -14.12 -10.96 16.17
C GLY A 67 -14.99 -12.20 16.38
N THR A 68 -14.98 -13.16 15.45
CA THR A 68 -15.81 -14.38 15.53
C THR A 68 -15.33 -15.39 16.57
N LEU A 69 -14.07 -15.29 16.99
CA LEU A 69 -13.44 -16.22 17.95
C LEU A 69 -13.27 -15.61 19.36
N GLY A 70 -13.50 -14.31 19.51
CA GLY A 70 -13.29 -13.59 20.77
C GLY A 70 -13.09 -12.09 20.55
N ILE A 71 -13.04 -11.34 21.65
CA ILE A 71 -12.89 -9.89 21.65
C ILE A 71 -11.47 -9.54 22.07
N ILE A 72 -10.70 -8.91 21.16
CA ILE A 72 -9.34 -8.44 21.45
C ILE A 72 -9.42 -7.21 22.37
N THR A 73 -8.79 -7.27 23.53
CA THR A 73 -8.79 -6.21 24.55
C THR A 73 -7.41 -5.59 24.77
N GLY A 74 -6.34 -6.30 24.43
CA GLY A 74 -4.96 -5.84 24.53
C GLY A 74 -4.06 -6.43 23.45
N ALA A 75 -2.99 -5.72 23.09
CA ALA A 75 -2.03 -6.18 22.10
C ALA A 75 -0.63 -5.63 22.37
N THR A 76 0.37 -6.47 22.12
CA THR A 76 1.78 -6.07 22.08
C THR A 76 2.23 -6.06 20.63
N LEU A 77 2.77 -4.93 20.16
CA LEU A 77 3.14 -4.72 18.75
C LEU A 77 4.66 -4.52 18.60
N LYS A 78 5.19 -5.00 17.48
CA LYS A 78 6.54 -4.70 17.01
C LYS A 78 6.61 -3.24 16.56
N LEU A 79 7.64 -2.53 17.03
CA LEU A 79 7.96 -1.18 16.58
C LEU A 79 9.22 -1.20 15.70
N PHE A 80 9.34 -0.19 14.84
CA PHE A 80 10.49 0.03 13.98
C PHE A 80 11.10 1.40 14.26
N ALA A 81 12.37 1.56 13.90
CA ALA A 81 13.03 2.86 14.02
C ALA A 81 12.31 3.90 13.16
N LEU A 82 12.20 5.13 13.68
CA LEU A 82 11.62 6.24 12.93
C LEU A 82 12.45 6.52 11.68
N ASN A 83 11.77 6.69 10.54
CA ASN A 83 12.41 7.08 9.29
C ASN A 83 12.90 8.53 9.37
N LYS A 84 14.19 8.76 9.13
CA LYS A 84 14.86 10.07 9.18
C LYS A 84 15.07 10.69 7.81
N SER A 85 15.01 9.90 6.73
CA SER A 85 14.99 10.41 5.36
C SER A 85 13.94 9.67 4.55
N LYS A 86 13.32 10.39 3.62
CA LYS A 86 12.37 9.86 2.66
C LYS A 86 12.68 10.40 1.27
N ALA A 87 12.36 9.62 0.25
CA ALA A 87 12.35 10.06 -1.13
C ALA A 87 11.10 9.53 -1.81
N THR A 88 10.42 10.39 -2.55
CA THR A 88 9.10 10.08 -3.12
C THR A 88 9.09 10.48 -4.57
N ALA A 89 8.73 9.54 -5.43
CA ALA A 89 8.71 9.74 -6.87
C ALA A 89 7.39 9.26 -7.46
N TRP A 90 6.83 10.05 -8.37
CA TRP A 90 5.74 9.66 -9.24
C TRP A 90 6.30 9.39 -10.63
N VAL A 91 6.11 8.19 -11.17
CA VAL A 91 6.65 7.79 -12.47
C VAL A 91 5.52 7.43 -13.41
N GLY A 92 5.46 8.05 -14.58
CA GLY A 92 4.55 7.71 -15.67
C GLY A 92 5.11 6.61 -16.57
N LEU A 93 4.27 5.63 -16.92
CA LEU A 93 4.64 4.38 -17.58
C LEU A 93 3.66 4.04 -18.71
N ALA A 94 4.17 3.37 -19.75
CA ALA A 94 3.35 2.96 -20.89
C ALA A 94 2.35 1.85 -20.56
N ASP A 95 2.74 0.92 -19.69
CA ASP A 95 1.98 -0.29 -19.34
C ASP A 95 2.32 -0.82 -17.94
N ILE A 96 1.53 -1.78 -17.45
CA ILE A 96 1.73 -2.44 -16.15
C ILE A 96 3.00 -3.30 -16.16
N ALA A 97 3.39 -3.88 -17.31
CA ALA A 97 4.60 -4.68 -17.41
C ALA A 97 5.86 -3.84 -17.08
N SER A 98 5.88 -2.58 -17.52
CA SER A 98 6.91 -1.59 -17.20
C SER A 98 6.92 -1.24 -15.70
N ALA A 99 5.75 -1.18 -15.05
CA ALA A 99 5.65 -1.01 -13.60
C ALA A 99 6.27 -2.21 -12.85
N ILE A 100 5.97 -3.44 -13.27
CA ILE A 100 6.55 -4.66 -12.67
C ILE A 100 8.07 -4.72 -12.89
N HIS A 101 8.53 -4.32 -14.08
CA HIS A 101 9.96 -4.25 -14.38
C HIS A 101 10.66 -3.24 -13.46
N LEU A 102 10.12 -2.03 -13.32
CA LEU A 102 10.66 -1.01 -12.44
C LEU A 102 10.63 -1.44 -10.97
N LEU A 103 9.57 -2.10 -10.50
CA LEU A 103 9.52 -2.68 -9.15
C LEU A 103 10.71 -3.61 -8.90
N SER A 104 11.00 -4.51 -9.84
CA SER A 104 12.12 -5.45 -9.74
C SER A 104 13.47 -4.73 -9.65
N LEU A 105 13.67 -3.68 -10.45
CA LEU A 105 14.87 -2.85 -10.43
C LEU A 105 15.01 -2.09 -9.10
N ILE A 106 13.94 -1.48 -8.60
CA ILE A 106 13.94 -0.73 -7.33
C ILE A 106 14.20 -1.69 -6.16
N GLN A 107 13.58 -2.86 -6.12
CA GLN A 107 13.83 -3.87 -5.10
C GLN A 107 15.28 -4.32 -5.09
N ALA A 108 15.88 -4.54 -6.27
CA ALA A 108 17.28 -4.92 -6.38
C ALA A 108 18.25 -3.84 -5.88
N ARG A 109 17.94 -2.55 -6.11
CA ARG A 109 18.83 -1.42 -5.76
C ARG A 109 18.65 -0.90 -4.33
N PHE A 110 17.40 -0.83 -3.87
CA PHE A 110 17.02 -0.12 -2.64
C PHE A 110 16.55 -1.05 -1.53
N ALA A 111 16.16 -2.30 -1.84
CA ALA A 111 15.78 -3.34 -0.88
C ALA A 111 14.87 -2.81 0.24
N GLU A 112 15.31 -2.94 1.49
CA GLU A 112 14.60 -2.52 2.72
C GLU A 112 14.23 -1.02 2.76
N ARG A 113 14.80 -0.18 1.89
CA ARG A 113 14.41 1.23 1.81
C ARG A 113 13.08 1.41 1.10
N LEU A 114 12.69 0.51 0.21
CA LEU A 114 11.40 0.59 -0.48
C LEU A 114 10.26 0.35 0.52
N ILE A 115 9.41 1.35 0.74
CA ILE A 115 8.31 1.25 1.71
C ILE A 115 6.94 1.21 1.05
N SER A 116 6.79 1.83 -0.12
CA SER A 116 5.53 1.82 -0.87
C SER A 116 5.80 1.77 -2.36
N TYR A 117 4.96 1.03 -3.08
CA TYR A 117 4.98 0.95 -4.54
C TYR A 117 3.54 0.76 -5.04
N GLU A 118 2.93 1.87 -5.45
CA GLU A 118 1.50 1.95 -5.73
C GLU A 118 1.24 2.09 -7.22
N LEU A 119 0.52 1.14 -7.83
CA LEU A 119 0.08 1.23 -9.22
C LEU A 119 -1.20 2.08 -9.32
N ILE A 120 -1.26 2.97 -10.29
CA ILE A 120 -2.38 3.88 -10.52
C ILE A 120 -2.64 4.00 -12.04
N SER A 121 -3.88 3.80 -12.47
CA SER A 121 -4.28 4.07 -13.87
C SER A 121 -4.46 5.57 -14.12
N ASP A 122 -4.24 6.02 -15.37
CA ASP A 122 -4.48 7.42 -15.78
C ASP A 122 -5.87 7.92 -15.39
N PHE A 123 -6.91 7.12 -15.63
CA PHE A 123 -8.28 7.49 -15.26
C PHE A 123 -8.42 7.70 -13.74
N ALA A 124 -7.81 6.84 -12.92
CA ALA A 124 -7.81 7.01 -11.45
C ALA A 124 -7.08 8.29 -11.01
N LEU A 125 -5.94 8.59 -11.63
CA LEU A 125 -5.18 9.82 -11.37
C LEU A 125 -6.01 11.05 -11.73
N ASN A 126 -6.62 11.09 -12.92
CA ASN A 126 -7.41 12.23 -13.38
C ASN A 126 -8.60 12.53 -12.46
N LEU A 127 -9.29 11.48 -11.98
CA LEU A 127 -10.36 11.65 -10.99
C LEU A 127 -9.85 12.31 -9.70
N SER A 128 -8.71 11.83 -9.20
CA SER A 128 -8.12 12.30 -7.93
C SER A 128 -7.52 13.70 -8.05
N SER A 129 -6.90 14.02 -9.19
CA SER A 129 -6.37 15.34 -9.54
C SER A 129 -7.48 16.39 -9.51
N GLU A 130 -8.61 16.13 -10.18
CA GLU A 130 -9.77 17.03 -10.17
C GLU A 130 -10.38 17.17 -8.77
N PHE A 131 -10.51 16.05 -8.04
CA PHE A 131 -11.07 16.05 -6.69
C PHE A 131 -10.22 16.82 -5.68
N SER A 132 -8.89 16.70 -5.80
CA SER A 132 -7.94 17.30 -4.86
C SER A 132 -7.50 18.71 -5.29
N CYS A 133 -7.93 19.19 -6.46
CA CYS A 133 -7.44 20.42 -7.08
C CYS A 133 -5.90 20.45 -7.24
N LEU A 134 -5.30 19.30 -7.52
CA LEU A 134 -3.86 19.11 -7.70
C LEU A 134 -3.57 18.73 -9.15
N THR A 135 -2.44 19.17 -9.71
CA THR A 135 -2.07 18.84 -11.09
C THR A 135 -1.52 17.42 -11.16
N ALA A 136 -1.89 16.67 -12.21
CA ALA A 136 -1.31 15.37 -12.49
C ALA A 136 0.22 15.50 -12.70
N PRO A 137 1.07 14.72 -11.99
CA PRO A 137 2.53 14.92 -12.04
C PRO A 137 3.15 14.60 -13.40
N THR A 138 2.56 13.65 -14.12
CA THR A 138 3.06 13.12 -15.40
C THR A 138 1.88 12.77 -16.30
N GLN A 139 2.09 12.71 -17.62
CA GLN A 139 1.10 12.19 -18.58
C GLN A 139 1.54 10.80 -19.06
N ALA A 140 0.76 9.76 -18.74
CA ALA A 140 1.01 8.38 -19.16
C ALA A 140 -0.25 7.53 -18.91
N PRO A 141 -0.43 6.37 -19.59
CA PRO A 141 -1.57 5.48 -19.31
C PRO A 141 -1.55 4.84 -17.92
N TRP A 142 -0.36 4.62 -17.37
CA TRP A 142 -0.12 4.04 -16.06
C TRP A 142 0.86 4.88 -15.27
N HIS A 143 0.76 4.81 -13.95
CA HIS A 143 1.65 5.49 -13.04
C HIS A 143 2.03 4.60 -11.87
N VAL A 144 3.19 4.88 -11.29
CA VAL A 144 3.56 4.35 -9.98
C VAL A 144 3.96 5.48 -9.03
N LEU A 145 3.51 5.39 -7.79
CA LEU A 145 4.02 6.18 -6.67
C LEU A 145 4.99 5.31 -5.87
N ILE A 146 6.23 5.75 -5.79
CA ILE A 146 7.33 5.07 -5.08
C ILE A 146 7.67 5.92 -3.86
N GLU A 147 7.73 5.30 -2.69
CA GLU A 147 8.33 5.93 -1.51
C GLU A 147 9.46 5.06 -0.96
N LEU A 148 10.62 5.68 -0.82
CA LEU A 148 11.76 5.15 -0.11
C LEU A 148 11.85 5.81 1.27
N ALA A 149 12.31 5.06 2.26
CA ALA A 149 12.64 5.61 3.56
C ALA A 149 13.86 4.94 4.19
N ASP A 150 14.61 5.70 4.97
CA ASP A 150 15.75 5.19 5.74
C ASP A 150 15.66 5.72 7.18
N SER A 151 16.13 4.89 8.12
CA SER A 151 16.23 5.24 9.55
C SER A 151 17.48 6.08 9.85
N LEU A 152 18.42 6.13 8.90
CA LEU A 152 19.58 7.01 8.92
C LEU A 152 19.27 8.30 8.13
N PRO A 153 19.85 9.44 8.53
CA PRO A 153 19.74 10.65 7.73
C PRO A 153 20.52 10.48 6.42
N HIS A 154 19.84 10.71 5.30
CA HIS A 154 20.38 10.61 3.95
C HIS A 154 19.86 11.82 3.16
N GLN A 155 20.72 12.82 2.89
CA GLN A 155 20.28 14.08 2.27
C GLN A 155 20.03 13.95 0.77
N ASP A 156 20.70 12.99 0.14
CA ASP A 156 20.76 12.71 -1.30
C ASP A 156 19.88 11.52 -1.72
N LEU A 157 19.04 10.96 -0.84
CA LEU A 157 18.22 9.78 -1.19
C LEU A 157 17.29 10.04 -2.39
N ALA A 158 16.75 11.26 -2.49
CA ALA A 158 15.93 11.67 -3.64
C ALA A 158 16.77 11.80 -4.92
N ASP A 159 17.98 12.33 -4.82
CA ASP A 159 18.88 12.45 -5.98
C ASP A 159 19.36 11.09 -6.48
N ILE A 160 19.68 10.16 -5.58
CA ILE A 160 20.01 8.77 -5.92
C ILE A 160 18.84 8.10 -6.63
N LEU A 161 17.60 8.33 -6.17
CA LEU A 161 16.41 7.79 -6.84
C LEU A 161 16.22 8.41 -8.22
N ALA A 162 16.40 9.72 -8.36
CA ALA A 162 16.28 10.41 -9.65
C ALA A 162 17.30 9.91 -10.67
N GLU A 163 18.57 9.83 -10.27
CA GLU A 163 19.66 9.34 -11.12
C GLU A 163 19.41 7.88 -11.52
N PHE A 164 18.98 7.04 -10.58
CA PHE A 164 18.62 5.66 -10.86
C PHE A 164 17.49 5.52 -11.89
N LEU A 165 16.42 6.31 -11.75
CA LEU A 165 15.30 6.30 -12.69
C LEU A 165 15.76 6.73 -14.09
N TYR A 166 16.58 7.79 -14.16
CA TYR A 166 17.16 8.28 -15.41
C TYR A 166 18.02 7.21 -16.11
N GLU A 167 18.95 6.58 -15.39
CA GLU A 167 19.85 5.55 -15.93
C GLU A 167 19.11 4.32 -16.50
N HIS A 168 17.91 4.03 -15.99
CA HIS A 168 17.09 2.91 -16.44
C HIS A 168 15.97 3.31 -17.41
N GLY A 169 15.97 4.57 -17.90
CA GLY A 169 15.03 5.06 -18.92
C GLY A 169 13.65 5.48 -18.40
N PHE A 170 13.50 5.71 -17.09
CA PHE A 170 12.25 6.16 -16.46
C PHE A 170 12.25 7.68 -16.25
N GLU A 171 12.50 8.43 -17.33
CA GLU A 171 12.65 9.90 -17.29
C GLU A 171 11.32 10.65 -17.10
N ASN A 172 10.18 10.02 -17.42
CA ASN A 172 8.85 10.58 -17.16
C ASN A 172 8.50 10.45 -15.67
N ALA A 173 9.23 11.19 -14.84
CA ALA A 173 9.12 11.11 -13.40
C ALA A 173 9.17 12.49 -12.73
N VAL A 174 8.41 12.64 -11.66
CA VAL A 174 8.44 13.81 -10.76
C VAL A 174 8.86 13.33 -9.39
N LEU A 175 9.90 13.95 -8.82
CA LEU A 175 10.35 13.69 -7.46
C LEU A 175 9.95 14.86 -6.56
N ALA A 176 9.45 14.53 -5.37
CA ALA A 176 9.19 15.54 -4.35
C ALA A 176 10.51 16.15 -3.85
N ARG A 177 10.62 17.47 -3.90
CA ARG A 177 11.75 18.27 -3.38
C ARG A 177 11.47 18.88 -2.01
N SER A 178 10.24 18.74 -1.51
CA SER A 178 9.80 19.21 -0.21
C SER A 178 8.77 18.27 0.42
N GLU A 179 8.55 18.38 1.73
CA GLU A 179 7.49 17.63 2.41
C GLU A 179 6.09 18.01 1.88
N ALA A 180 5.90 19.27 1.46
CA ALA A 180 4.64 19.71 0.86
C ALA A 180 4.37 18.98 -0.47
N GLU A 181 5.35 18.94 -1.38
CA GLU A 181 5.22 18.17 -2.63
C GLU A 181 5.02 16.68 -2.36
N ARG A 182 5.70 16.14 -1.33
CA ARG A 182 5.51 14.75 -0.91
C ARG A 182 4.05 14.49 -0.53
N ILE A 183 3.47 15.36 0.28
CA ILE A 183 2.07 15.29 0.72
C ILE A 183 1.13 15.42 -0.48
N ASP A 184 1.41 16.30 -1.44
CA ASP A 184 0.59 16.45 -2.65
C ASP A 184 0.56 15.15 -3.47
N LEU A 185 1.72 14.51 -3.68
CA LEU A 185 1.80 13.22 -4.39
C LEU A 185 1.01 12.11 -3.66
N TRP A 186 1.10 12.05 -2.33
CA TRP A 186 0.32 11.08 -1.55
C TRP A 186 -1.17 11.38 -1.55
N THR A 187 -1.54 12.66 -1.50
CA THR A 187 -2.94 13.12 -1.58
C THR A 187 -3.59 12.62 -2.86
N LEU A 188 -2.88 12.70 -3.99
CA LEU A 188 -3.34 12.14 -5.27
C LEU A 188 -3.62 10.63 -5.19
N ARG A 189 -2.79 9.85 -4.50
CA ARG A 189 -2.98 8.39 -4.34
C ARG A 189 -4.08 8.04 -3.34
N GLU A 190 -4.14 8.72 -2.20
CA GLU A 190 -5.07 8.41 -1.10
C GLU A 190 -6.51 8.81 -1.44
N ASN A 191 -6.69 9.90 -2.18
CA ASN A 191 -8.02 10.39 -2.53
C ASN A 191 -8.70 9.66 -3.68
N ILE A 192 -8.07 8.68 -4.34
CA ILE A 192 -8.68 7.92 -5.44
C ILE A 192 -10.00 7.26 -5.01
N SER A 193 -10.08 6.75 -3.77
CA SER A 193 -11.31 6.13 -3.28
C SER A 193 -12.44 7.13 -3.03
N ALA A 194 -12.10 8.35 -2.60
CA ALA A 194 -13.06 9.41 -2.32
C ALA A 194 -13.53 10.09 -3.63
N SER A 195 -12.62 10.28 -4.59
CA SER A 195 -12.89 10.92 -5.87
C SER A 195 -13.91 10.16 -6.72
N GLN A 196 -14.00 8.84 -6.57
CA GLN A 196 -14.99 7.99 -7.24
C GLN A 196 -16.45 8.33 -6.89
N ARG A 197 -16.73 9.00 -5.77
CA ARG A 197 -18.12 9.32 -5.36
C ARG A 197 -18.88 10.12 -6.41
N LYS A 198 -18.19 10.93 -7.22
CA LYS A 198 -18.81 11.73 -8.30
C LYS A 198 -19.26 10.89 -9.50
N LEU A 199 -18.78 9.64 -9.61
CA LEU A 199 -19.14 8.72 -10.70
C LEU A 199 -20.47 8.00 -10.46
N GLY A 200 -21.09 8.17 -9.28
CA GLY A 200 -22.30 7.46 -8.91
C GLY A 200 -22.00 6.09 -8.29
N ALA A 201 -22.69 5.05 -8.77
CA ALA A 201 -22.54 3.70 -8.22
C ALA A 201 -21.15 3.13 -8.53
N SER A 202 -20.44 2.68 -7.50
CA SER A 202 -19.10 2.09 -7.59
C SER A 202 -19.13 0.64 -7.13
N ILE A 203 -18.75 -0.28 -8.02
CA ILE A 203 -18.61 -1.71 -7.71
C ILE A 203 -17.13 -1.97 -7.39
N LYS A 204 -16.83 -2.26 -6.12
CA LYS A 204 -15.45 -2.38 -5.65
C LYS A 204 -15.07 -3.84 -5.44
N HIS A 205 -13.89 -4.19 -5.93
CA HIS A 205 -13.23 -5.47 -5.66
C HIS A 205 -11.87 -5.17 -5.07
N ASP A 206 -11.61 -5.73 -3.89
CA ASP A 206 -10.30 -5.72 -3.23
C ASP A 206 -9.76 -7.15 -3.31
N ILE A 207 -8.77 -7.36 -4.18
CA ILE A 207 -8.30 -8.68 -4.59
C ILE A 207 -6.79 -8.75 -4.59
N ALA A 208 -6.26 -9.95 -4.40
CA ALA A 208 -4.83 -10.23 -4.46
C ALA A 208 -4.54 -11.21 -5.60
N LEU A 209 -3.46 -10.94 -6.34
CA LEU A 209 -2.98 -11.76 -7.44
C LEU A 209 -1.46 -11.87 -7.35
N PRO A 210 -0.83 -12.95 -7.85
CA PRO A 210 0.61 -12.95 -8.07
C PRO A 210 0.98 -11.80 -9.02
N ILE A 211 1.99 -11.00 -8.66
CA ILE A 211 2.39 -9.76 -9.38
C ILE A 211 2.49 -9.98 -10.90
N LYS A 212 3.09 -11.11 -11.32
CA LYS A 212 3.26 -11.48 -12.73
C LYS A 212 1.96 -11.59 -13.55
N HIS A 213 0.81 -11.76 -12.90
CA HIS A 213 -0.50 -11.88 -13.55
C HIS A 213 -1.31 -10.59 -13.53
N VAL A 214 -0.84 -9.52 -12.86
CA VAL A 214 -1.60 -8.28 -12.72
C VAL A 214 -1.88 -7.64 -14.08
N ALA A 215 -0.88 -7.58 -14.96
CA ALA A 215 -1.04 -7.01 -16.31
C ALA A 215 -2.09 -7.77 -17.13
N GLU A 216 -1.92 -9.08 -17.26
CA GLU A 216 -2.84 -9.98 -17.98
C GLU A 216 -4.27 -9.91 -17.42
N PHE A 217 -4.40 -9.92 -16.09
CA PHE A 217 -5.70 -9.85 -15.43
C PHE A 217 -6.43 -8.54 -15.73
N VAL A 218 -5.73 -7.40 -15.63
CA VAL A 218 -6.33 -6.08 -15.87
C VAL A 218 -6.76 -5.94 -17.32
N GLU A 219 -5.92 -6.37 -18.27
CA GLU A 219 -6.24 -6.32 -19.70
C GLU A 219 -7.46 -7.18 -20.03
N TYR A 220 -7.46 -8.43 -19.60
CA TYR A 220 -8.57 -9.37 -19.81
C TYR A 220 -9.88 -8.87 -19.20
N CYS A 221 -9.85 -8.45 -17.93
CA CYS A 221 -11.04 -7.94 -17.25
C CYS A 221 -11.54 -6.64 -17.89
N ALA A 222 -10.64 -5.75 -18.32
CA ALA A 222 -11.03 -4.50 -18.95
C ALA A 222 -11.75 -4.73 -20.28
N GLU A 223 -11.26 -5.66 -21.11
CA GLU A 223 -11.93 -6.05 -22.34
C GLU A 223 -13.32 -6.63 -22.06
N ALA A 224 -13.40 -7.66 -21.21
CA ALA A 224 -14.65 -8.34 -20.89
C ALA A 224 -15.71 -7.39 -20.30
N LEU A 225 -15.30 -6.50 -19.39
CA LEU A 225 -16.19 -5.51 -18.78
C LEU A 225 -16.71 -4.50 -19.80
N LYS A 226 -15.86 -3.99 -20.70
CA LYS A 226 -16.28 -3.05 -21.74
C LYS A 226 -17.20 -3.71 -22.77
N THR A 227 -17.01 -5.00 -23.07
CA THR A 227 -17.92 -5.76 -23.94
C THR A 227 -19.30 -5.93 -23.30
N ALA A 228 -19.35 -6.27 -22.01
CA ALA A 228 -20.62 -6.47 -21.30
C ALA A 228 -21.32 -5.14 -20.95
N TYR A 229 -20.55 -4.09 -20.67
CA TYR A 229 -21.01 -2.80 -20.19
C TYR A 229 -20.24 -1.66 -20.89
N PRO A 230 -20.70 -1.21 -22.07
CA PRO A 230 -19.96 -0.23 -22.89
C PRO A 230 -19.63 1.10 -22.19
N ASP A 231 -20.47 1.53 -21.25
CA ASP A 231 -20.30 2.78 -20.50
C ASP A 231 -19.49 2.62 -19.20
N ILE A 232 -18.94 1.42 -18.92
CA ILE A 232 -18.22 1.17 -17.67
C ILE A 232 -16.94 2.00 -17.59
N GLN A 233 -16.77 2.67 -16.44
CA GLN A 233 -15.55 3.39 -16.11
C GLN A 233 -14.71 2.52 -15.18
N ILE A 234 -13.56 2.08 -15.66
CA ILE A 234 -12.67 1.17 -14.92
C ILE A 234 -11.64 2.01 -14.17
N VAL A 235 -11.67 1.91 -12.84
CA VAL A 235 -10.73 2.59 -11.96
C VAL A 235 -9.80 1.53 -11.37
N VAL A 236 -8.54 1.50 -11.82
CA VAL A 236 -7.53 0.56 -11.33
C VAL A 236 -6.47 1.32 -10.53
N PHE A 237 -6.26 0.89 -9.30
CA PHE A 237 -5.16 1.34 -8.44
C PHE A 237 -4.96 0.34 -7.30
N GLY A 238 -3.77 0.30 -6.72
CA GLY A 238 -3.49 -0.56 -5.57
C GLY A 238 -2.01 -0.76 -5.29
N HIS A 239 -1.74 -1.60 -4.30
CA HIS A 239 -0.38 -2.00 -3.92
C HIS A 239 0.13 -3.03 -4.92
N LEU A 240 1.19 -2.69 -5.68
CA LEU A 240 1.81 -3.64 -6.62
C LEU A 240 3.01 -4.37 -6.00
N GLY A 241 3.61 -3.78 -4.98
CA GLY A 241 4.72 -4.35 -4.22
C GLY A 241 4.36 -5.58 -3.39
#